data_AF-A0A7K3Y7B8-F1
#
_entry.id   AF-A0A7K3Y7B8-F1
#
_cell.length_a   1.000
_cell.length_b   1.000
_cell.length_c   1.000
_cell.angle_alpha   90.00
_cell.angle_beta   90.00
_cell.angle_gamma   90.00
#
_symmetry.space_group_name_H-M   'P 1'
#
loop_
_entity.id
_entity.type
_entity.pdbx_description
1 polymer ?
#
loop_
_entity_poly.entity_id
_entity_poly.type
_entity_poly.pdbx_seq_one_letter_code
_entity_poly.pdbx_strand_id
1 'polypeptide(L)' 'MGIAGEQYVIDEHGNRVAVILPLQEYEQLQEDLHDLAVVAERRKEPTIEFSEFRKRYEQ' A
#
# COMPACT_ATOMS: atom_id res chain seq x y z
N MET A 1 12.72 -15.55 16.47
CA MET A 1 11.48 -16.37 16.48
C MET A 1 10.33 -15.40 16.66
N GLY A 2 9.74 -14.95 15.55
CA GLY A 2 8.63 -13.99 15.58
C GLY A 2 7.35 -14.69 16.03
N ILE A 3 6.53 -13.98 16.80
CA ILE A 3 5.19 -14.41 17.22
C ILE A 3 4.42 -14.79 15.95
N ALA A 4 4.16 -16.08 15.78
CA ALA A 4 3.59 -16.64 14.56
C ALA A 4 2.07 -16.43 14.59
N GLY A 5 1.58 -15.39 13.90
CA GLY A 5 0.17 -15.19 13.58
C GLY A 5 -0.37 -13.79 13.91
N GLU A 6 -1.29 -13.31 13.07
CA GLU A 6 -2.09 -12.09 13.29
C GLU A 6 -2.87 -12.20 14.62
N GLN A 7 -2.73 -11.20 15.50
CA GLN A 7 -3.48 -11.17 16.75
C GLN A 7 -4.67 -10.23 16.61
N TYR A 8 -5.82 -10.62 17.15
CA TYR A 8 -7.06 -9.85 17.03
C TYR A 8 -7.53 -9.36 18.39
N VAL A 9 -8.02 -8.12 18.45
CA VAL A 9 -8.77 -7.58 19.59
C VAL A 9 -10.23 -7.94 19.40
N ILE A 10 -10.81 -8.58 20.41
CA ILE A 10 -12.19 -9.08 20.42
C ILE A 10 -13.03 -8.23 21.39
N ASP A 11 -14.23 -7.82 20.98
CA ASP A 11 -15.19 -7.11 21.84
C ASP A 11 -15.94 -8.06 22.79
N GLU A 12 -16.82 -7.51 23.64
CA GLU A 12 -17.61 -8.27 24.60
C GLU A 12 -18.62 -9.25 23.97
N HIS A 13 -18.96 -9.05 22.69
CA HIS A 13 -19.87 -9.89 21.93
C HIS A 13 -19.14 -10.99 21.15
N GLY A 14 -17.80 -11.01 21.17
CA GLY A 14 -16.98 -11.98 20.44
C GLY A 14 -16.59 -11.55 19.03
N ASN A 15 -16.83 -10.28 18.64
CA ASN A 15 -16.47 -9.78 17.31
C ASN A 15 -15.02 -9.27 17.29
N ARG A 16 -14.31 -9.53 16.18
CA ARG A 16 -13.00 -8.93 15.92
C ARG A 16 -13.18 -7.45 15.57
N VAL A 17 -12.61 -6.57 16.39
CA VAL A 17 -12.72 -5.11 16.22
C VAL A 17 -11.39 -4.43 15.90
N ALA A 18 -10.26 -5.10 16.13
CA ALA A 18 -8.94 -4.63 15.75
C ALA A 18 -7.98 -5.80 15.46
N VAL A 19 -6.86 -5.50 14.81
CA VAL A 19 -5.76 -6.44 14.57
C VAL A 19 -4.44 -5.80 15.00
N ILE A 20 -3.55 -6.60 15.58
CA ILE A 20 -2.18 -6.22 15.91
C ILE A 20 -1.29 -6.84 14.85
N LEU A 21 -0.58 -5.98 14.13
CA LEU A 21 0.35 -6.35 13.08
C LEU A 21 1.78 -5.95 13.49
N PRO A 22 2.80 -6.69 13.04
CA PRO A 22 4.17 -6.16 13.02
C PRO A 22 4.21 -4.81 12.29
N LEU A 23 5.00 -3.86 12.81
CA LEU A 23 5.08 -2.51 12.25
C LEU A 23 5.41 -2.51 10.75
N GLN A 24 6.36 -3.36 10.34
CA GLN A 24 6.76 -3.49 8.95
C GLN A 24 5.60 -3.93 8.03
N GLU A 25 4.73 -4.83 8.50
CA GLU A 25 3.57 -5.27 7.72
C GLU A 25 2.54 -4.14 7.59
N TYR A 26 2.31 -3.37 8.67
CA TYR A 26 1.45 -2.19 8.60
C TYR A 26 1.97 -1.13 7.62
N GLU A 27 3.27 -0.84 7.65
CA GLU A 27 3.90 0.12 6.74
C GLU A 27 3.77 -0.33 5.27
N GLN A 28 3.99 -1.62 4.99
CA GLN A 28 3.79 -2.19 3.65
C GLN A 28 2.34 -2.05 3.16
N LEU A 29 1.35 -2.33 4.02
CA LEU A 29 -0.06 -2.14 3.66
C LEU A 29 -0.40 -0.67 3.35
N GLN A 30 0.23 0.29 4.03
CA GLN A 30 0.06 1.70 3.71
C GLN A 30 0.68 2.06 2.35
N GLU A 31 1.87 1.53 2.04
CA GLU A 31 2.49 1.72 0.72
C GLU A 31 1.63 1.14 -0.40
N ASP A 32 1.10 -0.08 -0.24
CA ASP A 32 0.23 -0.71 -1.24
C ASP A 32 -1.03 0.13 -1.53
N LEU A 33 -1.67 0.68 -0.49
CA LEU A 33 -2.83 1.56 -0.64
C LEU A 33 -2.46 2.86 -1.36
N HIS A 34 -1.29 3.43 -1.06
CA HIS A 34 -0.79 4.62 -1.73
C HIS A 34 -0.56 4.36 -3.22
N ASP A 35 0.13 3.28 -3.57
CA ASP A 35 0.41 2.90 -4.95
C ASP A 35 -0.88 2.70 -5.75
N LEU A 36 -1.88 2.02 -5.17
CA LEU A 36 -3.19 1.84 -5.79
C LEU A 36 -3.93 3.17 -6.00
N ALA A 37 -3.83 4.10 -5.05
CA ALA A 37 -4.41 5.43 -5.20
C ALA A 37 -3.73 6.20 -6.35
N VAL A 38 -2.40 6.18 -6.42
CA VAL A 38 -1.64 6.79 -7.52
C VAL A 38 -2.05 6.19 -8.88
N VAL A 39 -2.19 4.87 -8.97
CA VAL A 39 -2.66 4.21 -10.20
C VAL A 39 -4.07 4.69 -10.58
N ALA A 40 -4.99 4.81 -9.62
CA ALA A 40 -6.36 5.25 -9.88
C ALA A 40 -6.43 6.70 -10.35
N GLU A 41 -5.66 7.60 -9.73
CA GLU A 41 -5.56 9.01 -10.10
C GLU A 41 -4.99 9.19 -11.51
N ARG A 42 -3.96 8.41 -11.85
CA ARG A 42 -3.27 8.49 -13.14
C ARG A 42 -3.93 7.68 -14.25
N ARG A 43 -5.03 6.97 -13.98
CA ARG A 43 -5.72 6.09 -14.95
C ARG A 43 -6.10 6.77 -16.27
N LYS A 44 -6.36 8.09 -16.24
CA LYS A 44 -6.74 8.87 -17.43
C LYS A 44 -5.60 9.75 -17.97
N GLU A 45 -4.43 9.70 -17.35
CA GLU A 45 -3.27 10.46 -17.80
C GLU A 45 -2.80 9.89 -19.15
N PRO A 46 -2.53 10.74 -20.16
CA PRO A 46 -1.98 10.26 -21.42
C PRO A 46 -0.59 9.66 -21.20
N THR A 47 -0.30 8.56 -21.89
CA THR A 47 1.04 8.00 -21.93
C THR A 47 1.95 8.89 -22.78
N ILE A 48 3.24 8.95 -22.42
CA ILE A 48 4.27 9.58 -23.25
C ILE A 48 5.20 8.51 -23.83
N GLU A 49 5.76 8.79 -25.00
CA GLU A 49 6.79 7.93 -25.59
C GLU A 49 8.05 7.92 -24.73
N PHE A 50 8.69 6.77 -24.60
CA PHE A 50 9.92 6.65 -23.80
C PHE A 50 11.03 7.59 -24.30
N SER A 51 11.12 7.80 -25.63
CA SER A 51 12.06 8.76 -26.22
C SER A 51 11.78 10.21 -25.83
N GLU A 52 10.50 10.59 -25.65
CA GLU A 52 10.10 11.90 -25.16
C GLU A 52 10.45 12.06 -23.67
N PHE A 53 10.19 11.02 -22.87
CA PHE A 53 10.58 10.98 -21.46
C PHE A 53 12.09 11.21 -21.28
N ARG A 54 12.95 10.47 -22.01
CA ARG A 54 14.40 10.63 -21.93
C ARG A 54 14.85 12.05 -22.26
N LYS A 55 14.31 12.66 -23.33
CA LYS A 55 14.61 14.06 -23.69
C LYS A 55 14.24 15.05 -22.60
N ARG A 56 13.16 14.78 -21.85
CA ARG A 56 12.63 15.70 -20.84
C ARG A 56 13.38 15.60 -19.50
N TYR A 57 13.91 14.43 -19.15
CA TYR A 57 14.39 14.15 -17.78
C TYR A 57 15.78 13.51 -17.68
N GLU A 58 16.44 13.17 -18.79
CA GLU A 58 17.86 12.83 -18.76
C GLU A 58 18.70 14.05 -19.15
N GLN A 59 19.66 14.41 -18.30
CA GLN A 59 20.81 15.25 -18.68
C GLN A 59 21.96 14.36 -19.14
#